data_AF-A0A8T7DGP5-F1
#
_entry.id   AF-A0A8T7DGP5-F1
#
_cell.length_a   1.000
_cell.length_b   1.000
_cell.length_c   1.000
_cell.angle_alpha   90.00
_cell.angle_beta   90.00
_cell.angle_gamma   90.00
#
_symmetry.space_group_name_H-M   'P 1'
#
loop_
_entity.id
_entity.type
_entity.pdbx_description
1 polymer ?
#
loop_
_entity_poly.entity_id
_entity_poly.type
_entity_poly.pdbx_seq_one_letter_code
_entity_poly.pdbx_strand_id
1 'polypeptide(L)'
;MNVEEDYGLSVSGWRQLLSRFIPTWVKPVKVPGVAEVLMQSMVVGSAITRDKSLKSGLADFYCNIQLPDVGLLDFNAVTEVEQRGYDTVLEPLKQWLDKERLDSQKPH
;
A
#
# COMPACT_ATOMS: atom_id res chain seq x y z
N MET A 1 -11.69 -15.20 -3.31
CA MET A 1 -12.88 -14.74 -2.56
C MET A 1 -12.44 -14.46 -1.13
N ASN A 2 -12.10 -13.20 -0.83
CA ASN A 2 -11.79 -12.78 0.54
C ASN A 2 -13.11 -12.57 1.27
N VAL A 3 -13.30 -13.27 2.38
CA VAL A 3 -14.38 -12.98 3.32
C VAL A 3 -13.95 -11.75 4.09
N GLU A 4 -14.61 -10.62 3.88
CA GLU A 4 -14.57 -9.49 4.82
C GLU A 4 -15.10 -10.01 6.16
N GLU A 5 -14.19 -10.38 7.06
CA GLU A 5 -14.52 -10.60 8.46
C GLU A 5 -14.70 -9.20 9.09
N ASP A 6 -15.95 -8.78 9.23
CA ASP A 6 -16.36 -7.55 9.91
C ASP A 6 -16.00 -7.63 11.40
N TYR A 7 -14.88 -6.99 11.78
CA TYR A 7 -14.40 -6.95 13.16
C TYR A 7 -15.03 -5.82 13.99
N GLY A 8 -15.93 -5.01 13.42
CA GLY A 8 -16.39 -3.78 14.06
C GLY A 8 -15.25 -2.81 14.40
N LEU A 9 -15.57 -1.65 15.01
CA LEU A 9 -14.56 -0.66 15.42
C LEU A 9 -13.78 -1.06 16.68
N SER A 10 -14.08 -2.21 17.29
CA SER A 10 -13.40 -2.65 18.52
C SER A 10 -13.53 -4.15 18.76
N VAL A 11 -12.43 -4.77 19.18
CA VAL A 11 -12.39 -6.14 19.68
C VAL A 11 -12.06 -6.08 21.18
N SER A 12 -12.88 -6.71 22.02
CA SER A 12 -12.65 -6.70 23.49
C SER A 12 -11.42 -7.53 23.87
N GLY A 13 -10.35 -6.87 24.33
CA GLY A 13 -9.12 -7.54 24.75
C GLY A 13 -9.32 -8.58 25.86
N TRP A 14 -10.28 -8.35 26.76
CA TRP A 14 -10.65 -9.31 27.80
C TRP A 14 -11.30 -10.57 27.23
N ARG A 15 -12.12 -10.44 26.18
CA ARG A 15 -12.73 -11.59 25.50
C ARG A 15 -11.68 -12.44 24.79
N GLN A 16 -10.66 -11.81 24.19
CA GLN A 16 -9.52 -12.50 23.58
C GLN A 16 -8.61 -13.19 24.62
N LEU A 17 -8.42 -12.56 25.78
CA LEU A 17 -7.61 -13.15 26.85
C LEU A 17 -8.34 -14.33 27.48
N LEU A 18 -9.65 -14.20 27.71
CA LEU A 18 -10.48 -15.29 28.22
C LEU A 18 -10.60 -16.43 27.20
N SER A 19 -10.71 -16.15 25.89
CA SER A 19 -10.77 -17.18 24.84
C SER A 19 -9.56 -18.11 24.80
N ARG A 20 -8.42 -17.68 25.34
CA ARG A 20 -7.21 -18.49 25.52
C ARG A 20 -7.35 -19.57 26.61
N PHE A 21 -8.32 -19.42 27.52
CA PHE A 21 -8.62 -20.35 28.61
C PHE A 21 -9.89 -21.19 28.38
N ILE A 22 -10.65 -20.92 27.31
CA ILE A 22 -11.86 -21.69 26.94
C ILE A 22 -11.41 -22.97 26.21
N PRO A 23 -12.04 -24.13 26.45
CA PRO A 23 -11.69 -25.38 25.77
C PRO A 23 -11.70 -25.28 24.24
N THR A 24 -10.82 -26.05 23.60
CA THR A 24 -10.48 -26.09 22.16
C THR A 24 -11.66 -26.38 21.22
N TRP A 25 -12.86 -26.68 21.73
CA TRP A 25 -14.08 -26.87 20.94
C TRP A 25 -14.75 -25.54 20.56
N VAL A 26 -14.35 -24.42 21.16
CA VAL A 26 -14.78 -23.07 20.77
C VAL A 26 -13.78 -22.50 19.75
N LYS A 27 -14.25 -22.14 18.55
CA LYS A 27 -13.39 -21.56 17.51
C LYS A 27 -12.75 -20.27 18.03
N PRO A 28 -11.40 -20.17 18.05
CA PRO A 28 -10.75 -18.93 18.44
C PRO A 28 -11.11 -17.84 17.44
N VAL A 29 -11.43 -16.65 17.95
CA VAL A 29 -11.63 -15.47 17.11
C VAL A 29 -10.28 -15.14 16.48
N LYS A 30 -10.21 -15.19 15.15
CA LYS A 30 -9.02 -14.74 14.42
C LYS A 30 -8.88 -13.24 14.63
N VAL A 31 -7.70 -12.82 15.07
CA VAL A 31 -7.35 -11.41 15.21
C VAL A 31 -6.03 -11.17 14.48
N PRO A 32 -5.84 -9.98 13.91
CA PRO A 32 -4.58 -9.62 13.29
C PRO A 32 -3.46 -9.65 14.33
N GLY A 33 -2.28 -10.10 13.92
CA GLY A 33 -1.11 -10.09 14.79
C GLY A 33 -0.64 -8.66 15.08
N VAL A 34 0.02 -8.43 16.22
CA VAL A 34 0.57 -7.08 16.55
C VAL A 34 1.52 -6.60 15.45
N ALA A 35 2.36 -7.48 14.91
CA ALA A 35 3.26 -7.16 13.80
C ALA A 35 2.51 -6.74 12.53
N GLU A 36 1.39 -7.40 12.22
CA GLU A 36 0.54 -7.07 11.08
C GLU A 36 -0.12 -5.70 11.25
N VAL A 37 -0.65 -5.40 12.44
CA VAL A 37 -1.22 -4.09 12.76
C VAL A 37 -0.17 -2.98 12.67
N LEU A 38 1.04 -3.22 13.16
CA LEU A 38 2.16 -2.27 13.05
C LEU A 38 2.53 -2.02 11.58
N MET A 39 2.64 -3.07 10.77
CA MET A 39 2.95 -2.96 9.35
C MET A 39 1.87 -2.16 8.61
N GLN A 40 0.59 -2.46 8.86
CA GLN A 40 -0.54 -1.70 8.29
C GLN A 40 -0.51 -0.23 8.72
N SER A 41 -0.17 0.05 9.97
CA SER A 41 -0.03 1.43 10.47
C SER A 41 1.08 2.20 9.73
N MET A 42 2.21 1.56 9.45
CA MET A 42 3.30 2.16 8.67
C MET A 42 2.88 2.42 7.22
N VAL A 43 2.18 1.48 6.58
CA VAL A 43 1.67 1.66 5.21
C VAL A 43 0.72 2.86 5.13
N VAL A 44 -0.23 2.97 6.06
CA VAL A 44 -1.15 4.11 6.15
C VAL A 44 -0.40 5.42 6.41
N GLY A 45 0.54 5.42 7.35
CA GLY A 45 1.37 6.59 7.65
C GLY A 45 2.20 7.07 6.45
N SER A 46 2.75 6.13 5.68
CA SER A 46 3.48 6.41 4.45
C SER A 46 2.57 7.00 3.37
N ALA A 47 1.36 6.46 3.21
CA ALA A 47 0.38 7.00 2.26
C ALA A 47 -0.02 8.45 2.58
N ILE A 48 -0.21 8.78 3.85
CA ILE A 48 -0.50 10.17 4.29
C ILE A 48 0.68 11.09 3.99
N THR A 49 1.91 10.64 4.28
CA THR A 49 3.12 11.42 4.00
C THR A 49 3.30 11.67 2.51
N ARG A 50 3.09 10.65 1.68
CA ARG A 50 3.10 10.76 0.22
C ARG A 50 2.09 11.81 -0.27
N ASP A 51 0.85 11.75 0.20
CA ASP A 51 -0.20 12.70 -0.20
C ASP A 51 0.17 14.16 0.16
N LYS A 52 0.78 14.36 1.34
CA LYS A 52 1.31 15.68 1.71
C LYS A 52 2.41 16.15 0.75
N SER A 53 3.37 15.28 0.41
CA SER A 53 4.46 15.61 -0.52
C SER A 53 3.95 15.98 -1.91
N LEU A 54 2.93 15.27 -2.41
CA LEU A 54 2.29 15.59 -3.69
C LEU A 54 1.59 16.94 -3.65
N LYS A 55 0.85 17.24 -2.57
CA LYS A 55 0.18 18.54 -2.39
C LYS A 55 1.15 19.71 -2.29
N SER A 56 2.35 19.49 -1.73
CA SER A 56 3.40 20.51 -1.69
C SER A 56 4.14 20.71 -3.01
N GLY A 57 3.84 19.92 -4.05
CA GLY A 57 4.49 20.06 -5.36
C GLY A 57 6.00 19.77 -5.33
N LEU A 58 6.45 18.90 -4.43
CA LEU A 58 7.89 18.60 -4.26
C LEU A 58 8.47 17.72 -5.38
N ALA A 59 7.63 17.16 -6.25
CA ALA A 59 8.05 16.29 -7.33
C ALA A 59 7.63 16.87 -8.69
N ASP A 60 8.60 17.01 -9.60
CA ASP A 60 8.35 17.45 -10.98
C ASP A 60 7.63 16.38 -11.82
N PHE A 61 7.86 15.10 -11.46
CA PHE A 61 7.19 13.95 -12.04
C PHE A 61 6.75 12.98 -10.96
N TYR A 62 5.49 12.58 -11.00
CA TYR A 62 4.94 11.57 -10.11
C TYR A 62 4.10 10.56 -10.89
N CYS A 63 4.41 9.28 -10.74
CA CYS A 63 3.65 8.18 -11.31
C CYS A 63 3.20 7.22 -10.21
N ASN A 64 1.90 6.92 -10.17
CA ASN A 64 1.34 5.98 -9.20
C ASN A 64 1.25 4.58 -9.82
N ILE A 65 2.19 3.71 -9.46
CA ILE A 65 2.20 2.31 -9.90
C ILE A 65 1.24 1.51 -9.02
N GLN A 66 0.24 0.87 -9.62
CA GLN A 66 -0.74 0.06 -8.91
C GLN A 66 -0.41 -1.42 -9.08
N LEU A 67 -0.21 -2.10 -7.95
CA LEU A 67 0.10 -3.54 -7.88
C LEU A 67 -0.85 -4.24 -6.91
N PRO A 68 -2.17 -4.32 -7.22
CA PRO A 68 -3.17 -4.81 -6.28
C PRO A 68 -2.97 -6.28 -5.87
N ASP A 69 -2.32 -7.07 -6.73
CA ASP A 69 -2.16 -8.52 -6.54
C ASP A 69 -0.81 -8.90 -5.92
N VAL A 70 0.06 -7.93 -5.64
CA VAL A 70 1.41 -8.19 -5.09
C VAL A 70 1.42 -7.84 -3.61
N GLY A 71 1.67 -8.86 -2.77
CA GLY A 71 1.82 -8.67 -1.34
C GLY A 71 3.07 -7.87 -0.99
N LEU A 72 3.02 -7.09 0.10
CA LEU A 72 4.16 -6.27 0.56
C LEU A 72 5.44 -7.10 0.81
N LEU A 73 5.27 -8.38 1.17
CA LEU A 73 6.37 -9.32 1.46
C LEU A 73 6.48 -10.43 0.41
N ASP A 74 5.91 -10.24 -0.78
CA ASP A 74 5.99 -11.23 -1.86
C ASP A 74 7.28 -11.06 -2.66
N PHE A 75 8.37 -11.58 -2.09
CA PHE A 75 9.70 -11.52 -2.70
C PHE A 75 9.86 -12.42 -3.95
N ASN A 76 8.86 -13.25 -4.27
CA ASN A 76 8.90 -14.08 -5.47
C ASN A 76 8.38 -13.31 -6.71
N ALA A 77 7.62 -12.24 -6.51
CA ALA A 77 7.01 -11.45 -7.58
C ALA A 77 7.94 -10.40 -8.19
N VAL A 78 9.24 -10.39 -7.87
CA VAL A 78 10.18 -9.30 -8.25
C VAL A 78 10.18 -9.03 -9.76
N THR A 79 10.32 -10.07 -10.58
CA THR A 79 10.35 -9.92 -12.05
C THR A 79 9.02 -9.42 -12.61
N GLU A 80 7.90 -9.85 -12.03
CA GLU A 80 6.57 -9.37 -12.43
C GLU A 80 6.37 -7.90 -12.07
N VAL A 81 6.77 -7.50 -10.87
CA VAL A 81 6.72 -6.12 -10.38
C VAL A 81 7.56 -5.20 -11.25
N GLU A 82 8.78 -5.62 -11.60
CA GLU A 82 9.69 -4.88 -12.47
C GLU A 82 9.04 -4.62 -13.84
N GLN A 83 8.55 -5.67 -14.49
CA GLN A 83 7.95 -5.56 -15.82
C GLN A 83 6.71 -4.66 -15.80
N ARG A 84 5.82 -4.84 -14.82
CA ARG A 84 4.62 -3.99 -14.69
C ARG A 84 4.99 -2.53 -14.40
N GLY A 85 6.00 -2.30 -13.58
CA GLY A 85 6.54 -0.97 -13.30
C GLY A 85 7.04 -0.31 -14.58
N TYR A 86 7.83 -1.02 -15.37
CA TYR A 86 8.32 -0.56 -16.67
C TYR A 86 7.16 -0.19 -17.61
N ASP A 87 6.23 -1.11 -17.83
CA ASP A 87 5.10 -0.92 -18.75
C ASP A 87 4.19 0.25 -18.32
N THR A 88 4.02 0.44 -17.01
CA THR A 88 3.19 1.51 -16.45
C THR A 88 3.85 2.89 -16.61
N VAL A 89 5.17 2.97 -16.43
CA VAL A 89 5.88 4.25 -16.32
C VAL A 89 6.38 4.77 -17.67
N LEU A 90 6.68 3.88 -18.62
CA LEU A 90 7.37 4.24 -19.86
C LEU A 90 6.70 5.38 -20.62
N GLU A 91 5.41 5.24 -20.91
CA GLU A 91 4.67 6.23 -21.71
C GLU A 91 4.44 7.56 -20.96
N PRO A 92 3.97 7.56 -19.70
CA PRO A 92 3.89 8.80 -18.91
C PRO A 92 5.23 9.54 -18.81
N LEU A 93 6.34 8.81 -18.66
CA LEU A 93 7.66 9.40 -18.54
C LEU A 93 8.11 10.07 -19.85
N LYS A 94 7.88 9.42 -21.00
CA LYS A 94 8.15 10.02 -22.32
C LYS A 94 7.36 11.32 -22.52
N GLN A 95 6.06 11.29 -22.20
CA GLN A 95 5.19 12.46 -22.32
C GLN A 95 5.66 13.63 -21.44
N TRP A 96 6.09 13.32 -20.21
CA TRP A 96 6.66 14.32 -19.33
C TRP A 96 7.96 14.90 -19.88
N LEU A 97 8.87 14.06 -20.39
CA LEU A 97 10.14 14.49 -20.95
C LEU A 97 9.95 15.39 -22.19
N ASP A 98 9.01 15.04 -23.07
CA ASP A 98 8.70 15.85 -24.25
C ASP A 98 8.13 17.21 -23.85
N LYS A 99 7.28 17.27 -22.82
CA LYS A 99 6.75 18.52 -22.29
C LYS A 99 7.85 19.41 -21.73
N GLU A 100 8.73 18.87 -20.88
CA GLU A 100 9.87 19.62 -20.32
C GLU A 100 10.80 20.15 -21.40
N ARG A 101 11.04 19.36 -22.45
CA ARG A 101 11.85 19.77 -23.61
C ARG A 101 11.24 20.95 -24.36
N LEU A 102 9.91 20.94 -24.53
CA LEU A 102 9.18 22.02 -25.21
C LEU A 102 9.18 23.32 -24.39
N ASP A 103 9.01 23.22 -23.07
CA ASP A 103 9.01 24.40 -22.20
C ASP A 103 10.41 25.02 -22.04
N SER A 104 11.47 24.21 -22.13
CA SER A 104 12.87 24.68 -22.15
C SER A 104 13.27 25.43 -23.43
N GLN A 105 12.50 25.31 -24.53
CA GLN A 105 12.81 25.91 -25.83
C GLN A 105 12.04 27.20 -26.13
N LYS A 106 11.09 27.62 -25.28
CA LYS A 106 10.40 28.90 -25.44
C LYS A 106 11.36 30.06 -25.13
N PRO A 107 11.54 31.03 -26.04
CA PRO A 107 12.30 32.24 -25.73
C PRO A 107 11.55 33.06 -24.67
N HIS A 108 12.28 33.49 -23.63
CA HIS A 108 11.81 34.43 -22.61
C HIS A 108 11.50 35.81 -23.19
#